data_AF-A0A656HFJ3-F1
#
_entry.id   AF-A0A656HFJ3-F1
#
_cell.length_a   1.000
_cell.length_b   1.000
_cell.length_c   1.000
_cell.angle_alpha   90.00
_cell.angle_beta   90.00
_cell.angle_gamma   90.00
#
_symmetry.space_group_name_H-M   'P 1'
#
loop_
_entity.id
_entity.type
_entity.pdbx_description
1 polymer ?
#
loop_
_entity_poly.entity_id
_entity_poly.type
_entity_poly.pdbx_seq_one_letter_code
_entity_poly.pdbx_strand_id
1 'polypeptide(L)'
;MSCILPPVCVFCQHFLENDPDRECRAFAEIPGVIIEGKCDHIDPYPGDGGYRFALIPTELETFLELNEVRREFNLTEYRLPAA
;
A
#
# COMPACT_ATOMS: atom_id res chain seq x y z
N MET A 1 -0.15 2.13 -22.58
CA MET A 1 0.83 1.33 -21.82
C MET A 1 0.43 1.47 -20.37
N SER A 2 -0.14 0.44 -19.76
CA SER A 2 -0.51 0.48 -18.34
C SER A 2 0.78 0.40 -17.54
N CYS A 3 1.29 1.55 -17.08
CA CYS A 3 2.31 1.60 -16.06
C CYS A 3 1.66 1.02 -14.80
N ILE A 4 1.87 -0.27 -14.52
CA ILE A 4 1.40 -0.88 -13.27
C ILE A 4 2.38 -0.40 -12.21
N LEU A 5 2.12 0.77 -11.64
CA LEU A 5 2.81 1.22 -10.44
C LEU A 5 2.51 0.23 -9.31
N PRO A 6 3.48 -0.08 -8.44
CA PRO A 6 3.27 -1.01 -7.35
C PRO A 6 2.12 -0.53 -6.43
N PRO A 7 1.27 -1.45 -5.95
CA PRO A 7 0.23 -1.11 -4.98
C PRO A 7 0.89 -0.71 -3.65
N VAL A 8 0.24 0.14 -2.88
CA VAL A 8 0.75 0.62 -1.58
C VAL A 8 1.13 -0.52 -0.61
N CYS A 9 0.49 -1.68 -0.75
CA CYS A 9 0.67 -2.83 0.12
C CYS A 9 2.10 -3.39 0.10
N VAL A 10 2.83 -3.34 -1.02
CA VAL A 10 4.19 -3.90 -1.07
C VAL A 10 5.17 -3.16 -0.16
N PHE A 11 4.86 -1.91 0.19
CA PHE A 11 5.66 -1.08 1.09
C PHE A 11 5.23 -1.21 2.56
N CYS A 12 4.22 -2.05 2.86
CA CYS A 12 3.65 -2.18 4.20
C CYS A 12 4.34 -3.29 5.00
N GLN A 13 4.68 -3.02 6.27
CA GLN A 13 5.23 -4.01 7.22
C GLN A 13 4.30 -5.21 7.49
N HIS A 14 3.04 -5.13 7.05
CA HIS A 14 2.04 -6.19 7.21
C HIS A 14 1.86 -7.05 5.95
N PHE A 15 2.53 -6.72 4.85
CA PHE A 15 2.53 -7.52 3.64
C PHE A 15 3.39 -8.77 3.82
N LEU A 16 2.93 -9.89 3.27
CA LEU A 16 3.52 -11.21 3.45
C LEU A 16 3.98 -11.75 2.09
N GLU A 17 5.06 -11.19 1.53
CA GLU A 17 5.55 -11.52 0.17
C GLU A 17 5.75 -13.02 -0.12
N ASN A 18 6.00 -13.82 0.91
CA ASN A 18 6.38 -15.23 0.78
C ASN A 18 5.35 -16.19 1.40
N ASP A 19 4.13 -15.72 1.71
CA ASP A 19 3.07 -16.56 2.26
C ASP A 19 2.07 -16.94 1.16
N PRO A 20 2.01 -18.23 0.75
CA PRO A 20 1.13 -18.67 -0.34
C PRO A 20 -0.35 -18.73 0.06
N ASP A 21 -0.67 -18.73 1.35
CA ASP A 21 -2.03 -18.84 1.86
C ASP A 21 -2.63 -17.47 2.20
N ARG A 22 -1.80 -16.43 2.27
CA ARG A 22 -2.21 -15.10 2.74
C ARG A 22 -1.33 -13.97 2.24
N GLU A 23 -1.94 -12.93 1.68
CA GLU A 23 -1.20 -11.78 1.15
C GLU A 23 -0.78 -10.76 2.23
N CYS A 24 -1.56 -10.57 3.29
CA CYS A 24 -1.22 -9.63 4.35
C CYS A 24 -1.81 -9.99 5.73
N ARG A 25 -1.33 -9.38 6.82
CA ARG A 25 -1.85 -9.65 8.17
C ARG A 25 -3.30 -9.21 8.41
N ALA A 26 -3.82 -8.30 7.58
CA ALA A 26 -5.20 -7.82 7.67
C ALA A 26 -6.19 -8.75 6.95
N PHE A 27 -5.86 -9.16 5.72
CA PHE A 27 -6.76 -9.88 4.82
C PHE A 27 -6.14 -11.17 4.31
N ALA A 28 -6.94 -12.20 4.02
CA ALA A 28 -6.45 -13.38 3.31
C ALA A 28 -6.06 -13.01 1.87
N GLU A 29 -6.96 -12.27 1.21
CA GLU A 29 -6.79 -11.66 -0.11
C GLU A 29 -7.04 -10.16 0.05
N ILE A 30 -6.12 -9.31 -0.42
CA ILE A 30 -6.21 -7.87 -0.27
C ILE A 30 -7.34 -7.34 -1.17
N PRO A 31 -8.29 -6.55 -0.63
CA PRO A 31 -9.34 -5.93 -1.43
C PRO A 31 -8.78 -5.15 -2.63
N GLY A 32 -9.37 -5.37 -3.81
CA GLY A 32 -8.95 -4.69 -5.05
C GLY A 32 -8.94 -3.16 -4.93
N VAL A 33 -9.84 -2.56 -4.16
CA VAL A 33 -9.85 -1.10 -3.93
C VAL A 33 -8.61 -0.58 -3.19
N ILE A 34 -7.97 -1.41 -2.36
CA ILE A 34 -6.69 -1.09 -1.70
C ILE A 34 -5.55 -1.27 -2.72
N ILE A 35 -5.54 -2.37 -3.48
CA ILE A 35 -4.52 -2.63 -4.53
C ILE A 35 -4.53 -1.53 -5.59
N GLU A 36 -5.71 -1.10 -6.02
CA GLU A 36 -5.92 -0.04 -7.02
C GLU A 36 -5.66 1.37 -6.47
N GLY A 37 -5.39 1.52 -5.15
CA GLY A 37 -5.19 2.81 -4.51
C GLY A 37 -6.42 3.71 -4.50
N LYS A 38 -7.63 3.13 -4.56
CA LYS A 38 -8.92 3.86 -4.55
C LYS A 38 -9.38 4.25 -3.15
N CYS A 39 -8.80 3.64 -2.12
CA CYS A 39 -8.94 4.08 -0.74
C CYS A 39 -7.56 4.28 -0.12
N ASP A 40 -7.48 5.20 0.83
CA ASP A 40 -6.25 5.47 1.53
C ASP A 40 -6.02 4.42 2.63
N HIS A 41 -4.93 3.68 2.52
CA HIS A 41 -4.65 2.54 3.40
C HIS A 41 -4.24 2.94 4.83
N ILE A 42 -4.04 4.23 5.12
CA ILE A 42 -3.89 4.74 6.49
C ILE A 42 -5.25 4.78 7.19
N ASP A 43 -6.33 5.03 6.46
CA ASP A 43 -7.68 5.09 7.02
C ASP A 43 -8.18 3.68 7.37
N PRO A 44 -9.10 3.55 8.36
CA PRO A 44 -9.66 2.25 8.70
C PRO A 44 -10.43 1.69 7.52
N TYR A 45 -10.29 0.40 7.28
CA TYR A 45 -11.05 -0.30 6.26
C TYR A 45 -11.85 -1.45 6.88
N PRO A 46 -13.12 -1.67 6.49
CA PRO A 46 -13.90 -2.79 7.00
C PRO A 46 -13.17 -4.14 6.85
N GLY A 47 -12.95 -4.82 7.96
CA GLY A 47 -12.27 -6.11 8.00
C GLY A 47 -10.74 -6.02 8.13
N ASP A 48 -10.15 -4.84 8.31
CA ASP A 48 -8.70 -4.65 8.49
C ASP A 48 -8.16 -5.23 9.81
N GLY A 49 -9.03 -5.61 10.75
CA GLY A 49 -8.65 -6.17 12.04
C GLY A 49 -7.83 -5.21 12.92
N GLY A 50 -7.88 -3.91 12.63
CA GLY A 50 -7.06 -2.89 13.30
C GLY A 50 -5.65 -2.72 12.70
N TYR A 51 -5.29 -3.47 11.66
CA TYR A 51 -4.03 -3.24 10.93
C TYR A 51 -4.19 -2.07 9.95
N ARG A 52 -3.28 -1.09 10.03
CA ARG A 52 -3.21 0.07 9.12
C ARG A 52 -1.91 0.04 8.33
N PHE A 53 -1.83 0.85 7.29
CA PHE A 53 -0.57 1.04 6.58
C PHE A 53 0.55 1.46 7.54
N ALA A 54 1.62 0.67 7.54
CA ALA A 54 2.85 0.96 8.27
C ALA A 54 4.00 0.77 7.29
N LEU A 55 4.67 1.85 6.90
CA LEU A 55 5.75 1.82 5.93
C LEU A 55 6.94 0.98 6.44
N ILE A 56 7.51 0.13 5.59
CA ILE A 56 8.79 -0.53 5.86
C ILE A 56 9.88 0.55 5.89
N PRO A 57 10.62 0.75 7.01
CA PRO A 57 11.51 1.90 7.16
C PRO A 57 12.60 2.01 6.09
N THR A 58 13.09 0.87 5.59
CA THR A 58 14.12 0.81 4.54
C THR A 58 13.59 1.18 3.15
N GLU A 59 12.27 1.19 2.96
CA GLU A 59 11.61 1.48 1.68
C GLU A 59 11.19 2.97 1.55
N LEU A 60 11.56 3.82 2.51
CA LEU A 60 11.13 5.22 2.53
C LEU A 60 11.51 5.99 1.28
N GLU A 61 12.76 5.87 0.82
CA GLU A 61 13.23 6.58 -0.37
C GLU A 61 12.46 6.13 -1.61
N THR A 62 12.33 4.82 -1.83
CA THR A 62 11.57 4.23 -2.94
C THR A 62 10.09 4.61 -2.91
N PHE A 63 9.49 4.68 -1.72
CA PHE A 63 8.10 5.11 -1.56
C PHE A 63 7.90 6.59 -1.94
N LEU A 64 8.87 7.45 -1.62
CA LEU A 64 8.85 8.86 -2.02
C LEU A 64 9.00 9.02 -3.53
N GLU A 65 9.95 8.31 -4.15
CA GLU A 65 10.12 8.28 -5.62
C GLU A 65 8.84 7.80 -6.32
N LEU A 66 8.19 6.77 -5.79
CA LEU A 66 6.91 6.29 -6.31
C LEU A 66 5.84 7.39 -6.28
N ASN A 67 5.74 8.15 -5.19
CA ASN A 67 4.79 9.26 -5.10
C ASN A 67 5.12 10.39 -6.08
N GLU A 68 6.39 10.66 -6.36
CA GLU A 68 6.79 11.61 -7.42
C GLU A 68 6.29 11.13 -8.78
N VAL A 69 6.51 9.85 -9.12
CA VAL A 69 5.97 9.27 -10.35
C VAL A 69 4.44 9.35 -10.38
N ARG A 70 3.74 8.99 -9.30
CA ARG A 70 2.27 9.12 -9.23
C ARG A 70 1.82 10.55 -9.52
N ARG A 71 2.49 11.54 -8.93
CA ARG A 71 2.21 12.97 -9.15
C ARG A 71 2.40 13.38 -10.60
N GLU A 72 3.49 12.97 -11.24
CA GLU A 72 3.76 13.24 -12.66
C GLU A 72 2.67 12.68 -13.59
N PHE A 73 2.11 11.53 -13.24
CA PHE A 73 1.02 10.88 -13.97
C PHE A 73 -0.39 11.37 -13.55
N ASN A 74 -0.50 12.40 -12.70
CA ASN A 74 -1.76 12.93 -12.16
C ASN A 74 -2.58 11.88 -11.37
N LEU A 75 -1.89 10.94 -10.72
CA LEU A 75 -2.47 9.96 -9.80
C LEU A 75 -2.39 10.50 -8.36
N THR A 76 -3.33 10.08 -7.52
CA THR A 76 -3.33 10.43 -6.09
C THR A 76 -2.11 9.84 -5.39
N GLU A 77 -1.30 10.67 -4.74
CA GLU A 77 -0.16 10.24 -3.93
C GLU A 77 -0.64 9.39 -2.73
N TYR A 78 0.15 8.39 -2.36
CA TYR A 78 -0.08 7.65 -1.12
C TYR A 78 0.37 8.50 0.07
N ARG A 79 -0.47 8.60 1.10
CA ARG A 79 -0.08 9.29 2.33
C ARG A 79 0.96 8.49 3.11
N LEU A 80 1.77 9.20 3.89
CA LEU A 80 2.62 8.64 4.93
C LEU A 80 1.89 8.69 6.29
N PRO A 81 1.94 7.64 7.11
CA PRO A 81 1.42 7.69 8.47
C PRO A 81 2.24 8.70 9.28
N ALA A 82 1.55 9.46 10.15
CA ALA A 82 2.23 10.36 11.08
C ALA A 82 3.15 9.51 11.99
N ALA A 83 4.39 9.98 12.17
CA ALA A 83 5.38 9.36 13.04
C ALA A 83 4.95 9.34 14.51
#